data_AF-A0A950IDW5-F1
#
_entry.id   AF-A0A950IDW5-F1
#
_cell.length_a   1.000
_cell.length_b   1.000
_cell.length_c   1.000
_cell.angle_alpha   90.00
_cell.angle_beta   90.00
_cell.angle_gamma   90.00
#
_symmetry.space_group_name_H-M   'P 1'
#
loop_
_entity.id
_entity.type
_entity.pdbx_description
1 polymer ?
#
loop_
_entity_poly.entity_id
_entity_poly.type
_entity_poly.pdbx_seq_one_letter_code
_entity_poly.pdbx_strand_id
1 'polypeptide(L)'
;MELPAIARGAFRALFVYDVADTIDLAQLRTVRGEGVARAPLQLRREASSEFIQYPVAPMIVRLSDLESPRATVRAKIFDFGVVSLRVSVPFAGPWDEFAALTRTLRGNPALEAQAHAALDDVLAEIASALDDPHPALVEDYFVLEVDRFDEPLEAKRLTDEFGQALAQLL
;
A
#
# COMPACT_ATOMS: atom_id res chain seq x y z
N MET A 1 25.14 11.65 -17.78
CA MET A 1 25.46 10.65 -16.73
C MET A 1 24.15 9.97 -16.43
N GLU A 2 24.11 8.64 -16.52
CA GLU A 2 22.86 7.89 -16.32
C GLU A 2 22.73 7.48 -14.85
N LEU A 3 21.48 7.38 -14.40
CA LEU A 3 21.15 6.97 -13.05
C LEU A 3 21.41 5.46 -12.94
N PRO A 4 22.05 4.97 -11.86
CA PRO A 4 22.23 3.54 -11.65
C PRO A 4 20.89 2.78 -11.68
N ALA A 5 20.90 1.51 -12.08
CA ALA A 5 19.68 0.73 -12.14
C ALA A 5 19.15 0.45 -10.72
N ILE A 6 17.84 0.26 -10.61
CA ILE A 6 17.20 -0.08 -9.35
C ILE A 6 17.40 -1.58 -9.12
N ALA A 7 18.19 -1.94 -8.11
CA ALA A 7 18.35 -3.32 -7.68
C ALA A 7 17.16 -3.80 -6.84
N ARG A 8 16.49 -2.89 -6.13
CA ARG A 8 15.26 -3.16 -5.37
C ARG A 8 14.43 -1.90 -5.23
N GLY A 9 13.21 -1.93 -5.74
CA GLY A 9 12.21 -0.89 -5.59
C GLY A 9 10.80 -1.43 -5.66
N ALA A 10 9.82 -0.55 -5.54
CA ALA A 10 8.42 -0.89 -5.68
C ALA A 10 7.57 0.32 -6.07
N PHE A 11 6.54 0.08 -6.86
CA PHE A 11 5.39 0.96 -6.96
C PHE A 11 4.35 0.53 -5.92
N ARG A 12 3.89 1.46 -5.09
CA ARG A 12 2.83 1.22 -4.10
C ARG A 12 1.62 2.09 -4.44
N ALA A 13 0.49 1.47 -4.73
CA ALA A 13 -0.80 2.16 -4.71
C ALA A 13 -1.46 1.92 -3.36
N LEU A 14 -1.89 2.99 -2.71
CA LEU A 14 -2.66 2.96 -1.48
C LEU A 14 -4.02 3.54 -1.79
N PHE A 15 -5.07 2.75 -1.58
CA PHE A 15 -6.45 3.19 -1.67
C PHE A 15 -7.00 3.21 -0.25
N VAL A 16 -7.39 4.38 0.22
CA VAL A 16 -7.92 4.61 1.56
C VAL A 16 -9.43 4.81 1.42
N TYR A 17 -10.19 3.86 1.96
CA TYR A 17 -11.64 3.85 1.90
C TYR A 17 -12.22 4.22 3.24
N ASP A 18 -13.07 5.22 3.26
CA ASP A 18 -13.98 5.52 4.36
C ASP A 18 -15.30 4.78 4.11
N VAL A 19 -15.67 3.85 5.00
CA VAL A 19 -16.72 2.84 4.73
C VAL A 19 -17.81 2.74 5.81
N ALA A 20 -17.59 3.29 6.99
CA ALA A 20 -18.49 3.21 8.13
C ALA A 20 -18.12 4.27 9.18
N ASP A 21 -19.01 4.59 10.12
CA ASP A 21 -18.67 5.48 11.24
C ASP A 21 -17.56 4.87 12.12
N THR A 22 -17.70 3.59 12.46
CA THR A 22 -16.67 2.83 13.19
C THR A 22 -16.62 1.36 12.75
N ILE A 23 -15.51 0.69 13.07
CA ILE A 23 -15.35 -0.76 12.88
C ILE A 23 -14.93 -1.39 14.22
N ASP A 24 -15.76 -2.28 14.75
CA ASP A 24 -15.45 -3.00 15.97
C ASP A 24 -14.39 -4.09 15.71
N LEU A 25 -13.12 -3.69 15.81
CA LEU A 25 -11.97 -4.59 15.64
C LEU A 25 -11.96 -5.73 16.69
N ALA A 26 -12.67 -5.60 17.82
CA ALA A 26 -12.77 -6.65 18.81
C ALA A 26 -13.70 -7.79 18.36
N GLN A 27 -14.61 -7.56 17.42
CA GLN A 27 -15.42 -8.61 16.79
C GLN A 27 -14.64 -9.42 15.75
N LEU A 28 -13.54 -8.86 15.21
CA LEU A 28 -12.72 -9.47 14.16
C LEU A 28 -11.73 -10.54 14.69
N ARG A 29 -12.00 -11.11 15.87
CA ARG A 29 -11.07 -11.99 16.61
C ARG A 29 -10.85 -13.38 16.00
N THR A 30 -11.70 -13.81 15.07
CA THR A 30 -11.59 -15.11 14.38
C THR A 30 -12.11 -14.96 12.96
N VAL A 31 -11.28 -14.39 12.10
CA VAL A 31 -11.50 -14.47 10.66
C VAL A 31 -11.28 -15.94 10.25
N ARG A 32 -12.11 -16.49 9.35
CA ARG A 32 -12.07 -17.90 8.95
C ARG A 32 -11.25 -18.01 7.66
N GLY A 33 -9.93 -18.10 7.78
CA GLY A 33 -9.02 -18.27 6.64
C GLY A 33 -7.72 -18.97 7.06
N GLU A 34 -7.14 -19.75 6.16
CA GLU A 34 -5.79 -20.31 6.32
C GLU A 34 -4.77 -19.15 6.39
N GLY A 35 -4.51 -18.64 7.59
CA GLY A 35 -3.55 -17.53 7.78
C GLY A 35 -4.12 -16.29 8.46
N VAL A 36 -5.18 -16.42 9.26
CA VAL A 36 -5.60 -15.35 10.18
C VAL A 36 -4.61 -15.28 11.34
N ALA A 37 -3.48 -14.65 11.06
CA ALA A 37 -2.65 -14.08 12.07
C ALA A 37 -3.18 -12.68 12.33
N ARG A 38 -3.47 -12.34 13.61
CA ARG A 38 -3.13 -10.98 14.06
C ARG A 38 -1.74 -10.74 13.52
N ALA A 39 -1.52 -9.70 12.72
CA ALA A 39 -0.21 -9.45 12.11
C ALA A 39 0.85 -9.87 13.12
N PRO A 40 1.76 -10.82 12.81
CA PRO A 40 2.87 -11.02 13.72
C PRO A 40 3.39 -9.61 13.95
N LEU A 41 3.43 -9.20 15.22
CA LEU A 41 4.07 -7.96 15.62
C LEU A 41 5.56 -8.15 15.32
N GLN A 42 5.93 -8.25 14.05
CA GLN A 42 7.02 -7.45 13.55
C GLN A 42 6.49 -6.01 13.56
N LEU A 43 6.35 -5.49 14.78
CA LEU A 43 6.97 -4.24 15.15
C LEU A 43 8.40 -4.32 14.61
N ARG A 44 8.58 -4.07 13.31
CA ARG A 44 9.68 -3.19 13.01
C ARG A 44 9.32 -1.94 13.79
N ARG A 45 10.11 -1.67 14.83
CA ARG A 45 10.37 -0.31 15.29
C ARG A 45 11.01 0.46 14.13
N GLU A 46 10.37 0.52 12.97
CA GLU A 46 10.46 1.72 12.17
C GLU A 46 9.51 2.64 12.91
N ALA A 47 10.10 3.51 13.71
CA ALA A 47 9.41 4.42 14.58
C ALA A 47 8.23 5.03 13.82
N SER A 48 7.00 4.58 14.15
CA SER A 48 5.91 5.54 14.20
C SER A 48 6.48 6.64 15.08
N SER A 49 6.78 7.78 14.46
CA SER A 49 7.21 8.98 15.16
C SER A 49 6.40 9.04 16.45
N GLU A 50 7.03 9.25 17.61
CA GLU A 50 6.35 9.17 18.93
C GLU A 50 5.07 10.03 19.01
N PHE A 51 4.87 10.90 18.03
CA PHE A 51 3.75 11.80 17.79
C PHE A 51 2.51 11.19 17.09
N ILE A 52 2.53 9.96 16.57
CA ILE A 52 1.33 9.32 15.98
C ILE A 52 1.07 7.98 16.67
N GLN A 53 0.27 8.02 17.74
CA GLN A 53 -0.21 6.83 18.44
C GLN A 53 -1.68 6.62 18.08
N TYR A 54 -1.98 5.51 17.40
CA TYR A 54 -3.36 5.03 17.31
C TYR A 54 -3.70 4.35 18.64
N PRO A 55 -4.75 4.78 19.36
CA PRO A 55 -5.12 4.17 20.64
C PRO A 55 -5.52 2.69 20.46
N VAL A 56 -6.03 2.34 19.28
CA VAL A 56 -6.32 0.97 18.86
C VAL A 56 -5.45 0.60 17.67
N ALA A 57 -4.72 -0.52 17.77
CA ALA A 57 -3.87 -0.99 16.69
C ALA A 57 -4.73 -1.52 15.53
N PRO A 58 -4.46 -1.11 14.27
CA PRO A 58 -5.26 -1.57 13.13
C PRO A 58 -5.05 -3.05 12.86
N MET A 59 -6.10 -3.71 12.37
CA MET A 59 -5.99 -5.08 11.87
C MET A 59 -5.33 -5.08 10.50
N ILE A 60 -4.51 -6.09 10.22
CA ILE A 60 -3.80 -6.24 8.94
C ILE A 60 -4.18 -7.57 8.33
N VAL A 61 -4.56 -7.55 7.07
CA VAL A 61 -4.95 -8.75 6.32
C VAL A 61 -4.12 -8.82 5.04
N ARG A 62 -3.52 -9.98 4.76
CA ARG A 62 -2.94 -10.26 3.44
C ARG A 62 -4.07 -10.79 2.57
N LEU A 63 -4.28 -10.15 1.43
CA LEU A 63 -5.29 -10.56 0.46
C LEU A 63 -4.62 -11.37 -0.66
N SER A 64 -5.42 -11.88 -1.57
CA SER A 64 -4.93 -12.52 -2.80
C SER A 64 -4.04 -11.56 -3.60
N ASP A 65 -2.95 -12.09 -4.13
CA ASP A 65 -2.07 -11.34 -5.01
C ASP A 65 -2.76 -11.08 -6.36
N LEU A 66 -2.40 -9.99 -7.03
CA LEU A 66 -2.83 -9.69 -8.39
C LEU A 66 -1.85 -10.33 -9.36
N GLU A 67 -2.36 -10.90 -10.46
CA GLU A 67 -1.52 -11.51 -11.50
C GLU A 67 -1.06 -10.50 -12.56
N SER A 68 -1.84 -9.44 -12.80
CA SER A 68 -1.55 -8.42 -13.82
C SER A 68 -1.95 -7.01 -13.37
N PRO A 69 -1.00 -6.17 -12.94
CA PRO A 69 0.42 -6.50 -12.74
C PRO A 69 0.60 -7.52 -11.61
N ARG A 70 1.71 -8.28 -11.63
CA ARG A 70 2.08 -9.13 -10.49
C ARG A 70 2.30 -8.26 -9.26
N ALA A 71 1.39 -8.34 -8.29
CA ALA A 71 1.39 -7.43 -7.16
C ALA A 71 0.90 -8.12 -5.89
N THR A 72 1.46 -7.75 -4.74
CA THR A 72 0.92 -8.19 -3.45
C THR A 72 -0.10 -7.19 -2.92
N VAL A 73 -1.20 -7.69 -2.34
CA VAL A 73 -2.25 -6.85 -1.75
C VAL A 73 -2.32 -7.06 -0.25
N ARG A 74 -2.46 -5.96 0.49
CA ARG A 74 -2.64 -5.98 1.95
C ARG A 74 -3.66 -4.94 2.36
N ALA A 75 -4.60 -5.32 3.21
CA ALA A 75 -5.50 -4.41 3.89
C ALA A 75 -4.97 -4.00 5.27
N LYS A 76 -5.27 -2.78 5.67
CA LYS A 76 -5.29 -2.31 7.06
C LYS A 76 -6.69 -1.83 7.38
N ILE A 77 -7.27 -2.32 8.46
CA ILE A 77 -8.62 -1.97 8.91
C ILE A 77 -8.47 -1.23 10.23
N PHE A 78 -9.02 -0.02 10.26
CA PHE A 78 -8.96 0.89 11.40
C PHE A 78 -10.31 0.94 12.10
N ASP A 79 -10.29 1.15 13.41
CA ASP A 79 -11.49 1.20 14.25
C ASP A 79 -12.37 2.42 13.99
N PHE A 80 -11.82 3.47 13.39
CA PHE A 80 -12.53 4.70 13.03
C PHE A 80 -13.13 4.65 11.61
N GLY A 81 -13.55 3.48 11.11
CA GLY A 81 -14.33 3.44 9.88
C GLY A 81 -13.56 3.28 8.58
N VAL A 82 -12.21 3.17 8.64
CA VAL A 82 -11.35 3.22 7.45
C VAL A 82 -10.72 1.87 7.12
N VAL A 83 -10.71 1.54 5.82
CA VAL A 83 -9.95 0.42 5.26
C VAL A 83 -8.94 0.94 4.25
N SER A 84 -7.65 0.71 4.50
CA SER A 84 -6.57 1.03 3.56
C SER A 84 -6.06 -0.22 2.86
N LEU A 85 -6.22 -0.27 1.55
CA LEU A 85 -5.61 -1.29 0.70
C LEU A 85 -4.29 -0.79 0.14
N ARG A 86 -3.25 -1.62 0.23
CA ARG A 86 -1.97 -1.37 -0.41
C ARG A 86 -1.67 -2.45 -1.43
N VAL A 87 -1.60 -2.05 -2.69
CA VAL A 87 -1.10 -2.86 -3.80
C VAL A 87 0.37 -2.55 -4.02
N SER A 88 1.23 -3.56 -4.00
CA SER A 88 2.69 -3.40 -4.16
C SER A 88 3.19 -4.17 -5.37
N VAL A 89 3.67 -3.45 -6.38
CA VAL A 89 4.32 -4.02 -7.57
C VAL A 89 5.83 -3.90 -7.38
N PRO A 90 6.55 -5.00 -7.13
CA PRO A 90 8.00 -4.96 -6.98
C PRO A 90 8.66 -4.60 -8.31
N PHE A 91 9.80 -3.92 -8.25
CA PHE A 91 10.57 -3.53 -9.43
C PHE A 91 12.08 -3.72 -9.21
N ALA A 92 12.75 -4.18 -10.25
CA ALA A 92 14.20 -4.13 -10.40
C ALA A 92 14.51 -3.94 -11.88
N GLY A 93 15.42 -3.03 -12.21
CA GLY A 93 15.73 -2.68 -13.59
C GLY A 93 16.08 -1.20 -13.79
N PRO A 94 16.19 -0.76 -15.04
CA PRO A 94 16.51 0.61 -15.41
C PRO A 94 15.54 1.66 -14.85
N TRP A 95 16.03 2.88 -14.60
CA TRP A 95 15.22 3.98 -14.06
C TRP A 95 14.08 4.40 -15.00
N ASP A 96 14.35 4.44 -16.30
CA ASP A 96 13.39 4.82 -17.34
C ASP A 96 12.24 3.79 -17.44
N GLU A 97 12.54 2.51 -17.30
CA GLU A 97 11.54 1.44 -17.18
C GLU A 97 10.70 1.59 -15.91
N PHE A 98 11.32 1.95 -14.77
CA PHE A 98 10.57 2.25 -13.56
C PHE A 98 9.63 3.43 -13.79
N ALA A 99 10.13 4.53 -14.35
CA ALA A 99 9.33 5.71 -14.65
C ALA A 99 8.19 5.42 -15.64
N ALA A 100 8.41 4.52 -16.61
CA ALA A 100 7.36 4.05 -17.52
C ALA A 100 6.30 3.25 -16.76
N LEU A 101 6.71 2.31 -15.91
CA LEU A 101 5.82 1.52 -15.05
C LEU A 101 4.95 2.44 -14.18
N THR A 102 5.54 3.43 -13.50
CA THR A 102 4.80 4.32 -12.60
C THR A 102 3.74 5.13 -13.36
N ARG A 103 4.07 5.69 -14.52
CA ARG A 103 3.11 6.42 -15.37
C ARG A 103 1.97 5.51 -15.83
N THR A 104 2.29 4.29 -16.25
CA THR A 104 1.27 3.32 -16.66
C THR A 104 0.34 2.96 -15.51
N LEU A 105 0.86 2.70 -14.31
CA LEU A 105 0.05 2.24 -13.18
C LEU A 105 -0.77 3.36 -12.52
N ARG A 106 -0.24 4.59 -12.39
CA ARG A 106 -0.98 5.73 -11.80
C ARG A 106 -2.28 6.03 -12.56
N GLY A 107 -2.27 5.89 -13.88
CA GLY A 107 -3.43 6.13 -14.73
C GLY A 107 -4.26 4.90 -15.06
N ASN A 108 -4.01 3.75 -14.41
CA ASN A 108 -4.66 2.49 -14.77
C ASN A 108 -5.95 2.26 -13.95
N PRO A 109 -7.15 2.46 -14.54
CA PRO A 109 -8.42 2.24 -13.83
C PRO A 109 -8.63 0.77 -13.42
N ALA A 110 -7.94 -0.18 -14.07
CA ALA A 110 -8.04 -1.58 -13.68
C ALA A 110 -7.43 -1.84 -12.29
N LEU A 111 -6.43 -1.06 -11.89
CA LEU A 111 -5.79 -1.21 -10.58
C LEU A 111 -6.74 -0.79 -9.45
N GLU A 112 -7.42 0.33 -9.64
CA GLU A 112 -8.44 0.83 -8.72
C GLU A 112 -9.64 -0.12 -8.66
N ALA A 113 -10.13 -0.61 -9.79
CA ALA A 113 -11.23 -1.58 -9.84
C ALA A 113 -10.87 -2.90 -9.12
N GLN A 114 -9.64 -3.39 -9.28
CA GLN A 114 -9.16 -4.58 -8.55
C GLN A 114 -9.05 -4.32 -7.05
N ALA A 115 -8.61 -3.13 -6.63
CA ALA A 115 -8.59 -2.75 -5.22
C ALA A 115 -10.02 -2.65 -4.65
N HIS A 116 -10.95 -2.05 -5.38
CA HIS A 116 -12.36 -1.97 -4.97
C HIS A 116 -12.99 -3.37 -4.83
N ALA A 117 -12.76 -4.28 -5.78
CA ALA A 117 -13.25 -5.65 -5.66
C ALA A 117 -12.68 -6.36 -4.41
N ALA A 118 -11.39 -6.14 -4.12
CA ALA A 118 -10.77 -6.67 -2.91
C ALA A 118 -11.33 -6.02 -1.62
N LEU A 119 -11.77 -4.75 -1.68
CA LEU A 119 -12.48 -4.10 -0.59
C LEU A 119 -13.85 -4.75 -0.37
N ASP A 120 -14.62 -4.97 -1.43
CA ASP A 120 -15.95 -5.59 -1.35
C ASP A 120 -15.89 -6.95 -0.65
N ASP A 121 -14.89 -7.77 -1.00
CA ASP A 121 -14.63 -9.06 -0.34
C ASP A 121 -14.33 -8.90 1.16
N VAL A 122 -13.50 -7.91 1.54
CA VAL A 122 -13.18 -7.60 2.94
C VAL A 122 -14.43 -7.14 3.70
N LEU A 123 -15.22 -6.22 3.12
CA LEU A 123 -16.42 -5.68 3.75
C LEU A 123 -17.48 -6.75 3.95
N ALA A 124 -17.65 -7.66 3.00
CA ALA A 124 -18.54 -8.81 3.15
C ALA A 124 -18.14 -9.70 4.33
N GLU A 125 -16.83 -9.88 4.57
CA GLU A 125 -16.31 -10.68 5.67
C GLU A 125 -16.44 -9.99 7.04
N ILE A 126 -16.28 -8.67 7.08
CA ILE A 126 -16.34 -7.89 8.34
C ILE A 126 -17.70 -7.23 8.60
N ALA A 127 -18.72 -7.55 7.82
CA ALA A 127 -20.00 -6.83 7.81
C ALA A 127 -20.65 -6.70 9.21
N SER A 128 -20.52 -7.71 10.07
CA SER A 128 -21.09 -7.66 11.44
C SER A 128 -20.36 -6.70 12.38
N ALA A 129 -19.15 -6.29 12.04
CA ALA A 129 -18.33 -5.37 12.82
C ALA A 129 -18.43 -3.91 12.36
N LEU A 130 -19.14 -3.64 11.26
CA LEU A 130 -19.37 -2.28 10.76
C LEU A 130 -20.49 -1.61 11.55
N ASP A 131 -20.23 -0.40 12.04
CA ASP A 131 -21.24 0.47 12.66
C ASP A 131 -21.57 1.61 11.69
N ASP A 132 -22.86 1.76 11.38
CA ASP A 132 -23.38 2.67 10.34
C ASP A 132 -22.60 2.64 9.01
N PRO A 133 -22.58 1.48 8.28
CA PRO A 133 -21.87 1.38 7.02
C PRO A 133 -22.49 2.26 5.93
N HIS A 134 -21.65 2.89 5.12
CA HIS A 134 -22.06 3.81 4.07
C HIS A 134 -21.30 3.56 2.75
N PRO A 135 -21.72 4.18 1.62
CA PRO A 135 -20.98 4.09 0.38
C PRO A 135 -19.53 4.53 0.57
N ALA A 136 -18.60 3.73 0.03
CA ALA A 136 -17.18 3.96 0.22
C ALA A 136 -16.74 5.26 -0.47
N LEU A 137 -16.09 6.15 0.28
CA LEU A 137 -15.34 7.27 -0.27
C LEU A 137 -13.87 6.88 -0.36
N VAL A 138 -13.24 7.12 -1.52
CA VAL A 138 -11.87 6.69 -1.77
C VAL A 138 -10.94 7.89 -1.96
N GLU A 139 -9.78 7.80 -1.33
CA GLU A 139 -8.61 8.60 -1.66
C GLU A 139 -7.47 7.67 -2.09
N ASP A 140 -6.78 8.02 -3.17
CA ASP A 140 -5.65 7.27 -3.68
C ASP A 140 -4.32 8.01 -3.45
N TYR A 141 -3.29 7.24 -3.08
CA TYR A 141 -1.94 7.72 -2.89
C TYR A 141 -0.96 6.76 -3.55
N PHE A 142 0.02 7.30 -4.28
CA PHE A 142 1.06 6.49 -4.91
C PHE A 142 2.42 6.79 -4.29
N VAL A 143 3.07 5.75 -3.77
CA VAL A 143 4.45 5.83 -3.25
C VAL A 143 5.38 5.11 -4.21
N LEU A 144 6.39 5.85 -4.66
CA LEU A 144 7.44 5.34 -5.54
C LEU A 144 8.68 5.10 -4.69
N GLU A 145 9.01 3.83 -4.50
CA GLU A 145 10.02 3.39 -3.56
C GLU A 145 11.25 2.89 -4.32
N VAL A 146 12.40 3.48 -4.03
CA VAL A 146 13.70 2.91 -4.37
C VAL A 146 14.43 2.62 -3.07
N ASP A 147 14.59 1.33 -2.79
CA ASP A 147 15.26 0.86 -1.58
C ASP A 147 16.76 0.74 -1.83
N ARG A 148 17.15 0.25 -3.03
CA ARG A 148 18.55 0.03 -3.37
C ARG A 148 18.82 0.16 -4.87
N PHE A 149 19.89 0.88 -5.21
CA PHE A 149 20.49 0.89 -6.55
C PHE A 149 21.51 -0.25 -6.70
N ASP A 150 21.80 -0.68 -7.93
CA ASP A 150 22.82 -1.68 -8.23
C ASP A 150 24.25 -1.20 -7.88
N GLU A 151 24.46 0.12 -7.90
CA GLU A 151 25.66 0.78 -7.41
C GLU A 151 25.38 1.70 -6.21
N PRO A 152 26.30 1.84 -5.24
CA PRO A 152 26.13 2.79 -4.14
C PRO A 152 25.98 4.23 -4.65
N LEU A 153 24.91 4.89 -4.23
CA LEU A 153 24.63 6.29 -4.57
C LEU A 153 24.34 7.10 -3.32
N GLU A 154 25.08 8.18 -3.12
CA GLU A 154 24.83 9.11 -2.03
C GLU A 154 23.57 9.94 -2.28
N ALA A 155 22.76 10.14 -1.23
CA ALA A 155 21.53 10.92 -1.32
C ALA A 155 21.77 12.33 -1.89
N LYS A 156 22.89 12.98 -1.54
CA LYS A 156 23.26 14.30 -2.05
C LYS A 156 23.51 14.29 -3.57
N ARG A 157 24.19 13.27 -4.10
CA ARG A 157 24.35 13.12 -5.56
C ARG A 157 23.01 12.92 -6.25
N LEU A 158 22.11 12.15 -5.65
CA LEU A 158 20.77 11.93 -6.22
C LEU A 158 20.01 13.24 -6.42
N THR A 159 20.02 14.14 -5.43
CA THR A 159 19.35 15.45 -5.55
C THR A 159 20.09 16.45 -6.44
N ASP A 160 21.42 16.45 -6.41
CA ASP A 160 22.24 17.44 -7.14
C ASP A 160 22.37 17.12 -8.64
N GLU A 161 22.56 15.84 -8.98
CA GLU A 161 22.88 15.41 -10.35
C GLU A 161 21.66 14.86 -11.11
N PHE A 162 20.66 14.34 -10.39
CA PHE A 162 19.56 13.58 -10.98
C PHE A 162 18.16 14.15 -10.70
N GLY A 163 18.07 15.43 -10.30
CA GLY A 163 16.79 16.10 -10.02
C GLY A 163 15.77 16.03 -11.16
N GLN A 164 16.21 16.09 -12.42
CA GLN A 164 15.31 15.94 -13.58
C GLN A 164 14.72 14.53 -13.66
N ALA A 165 15.51 13.49 -13.39
CA ALA A 165 15.04 12.10 -13.42
C ALA A 165 14.05 11.82 -12.28
N LEU A 166 14.28 12.40 -11.10
CA LEU A 166 13.32 12.38 -9.98
C LEU A 166 12.02 13.11 -10.32
N ALA A 167 12.09 14.26 -10.97
CA ALA A 167 10.91 15.04 -11.34
C ALA A 167 10.01 14.32 -12.35
N GLN A 168 10.55 13.40 -13.17
CA GLN A 168 9.75 12.59 -14.12
C GLN A 168 8.85 11.54 -13.44
N LEU A 169 9.03 11.33 -12.14
CA LEU A 169 8.21 10.42 -11.33
C LEU A 169 6.98 11.11 -10.72
N LEU A 170 6.94 12.44 -10.73
CA LEU A 170 5.83 13.29 -10.26
C LEU A 170 4.85 13.55 -11.41
#